data_AF-A0A3A1XF96-F1
#
_entry.id   AF-A0A3A1XF96-F1
#
_cell.length_a   1.000
_cell.length_b   1.000
_cell.length_c   1.000
_cell.angle_alpha   90.00
_cell.angle_beta   90.00
_cell.angle_gamma   90.00
#
_symmetry.space_group_name_H-M   'P 1'
#
loop_
_entity.id
_entity.type
_entity.pdbx_description
1 polymer ?
#
loop_
_entity_poly.entity_id
_entity_poly.type
_entity_poly.pdbx_seq_one_letter_code
_entity_poly.pdbx_strand_id
1 'polypeptide(L)'
;MKKEILQNLANEVKTCRRYALNAVKKAEEGKISSAISMLDIAQTAKTCAMKAHEELWKVSGGKLNDTEFELFADAETLDKDIQKAYQAIQQARR
;
A
#
# COMPACT_ATOMS: atom_id res chain seq x y z
N MET A 1 -17.95 13.07 2.15
CA MET A 1 -16.63 13.60 1.75
C MET A 1 -15.49 13.09 2.64
N LYS A 2 -15.12 13.70 3.79
CA LYS A 2 -13.97 13.23 4.60
C LYS A 2 -14.06 11.75 5.02
N LYS A 3 -15.25 11.30 5.43
CA LYS A 3 -15.50 9.89 5.80
C LYS A 3 -15.26 8.91 4.64
N GLU A 4 -15.63 9.28 3.42
CA GLU A 4 -15.43 8.44 2.23
C GLU A 4 -13.95 8.40 1.85
N ILE A 5 -13.25 9.54 1.94
CA ILE A 5 -11.81 9.61 1.71
C ILE A 5 -11.06 8.70 2.70
N LEU A 6 -11.40 8.76 3.99
CA LEU A 6 -10.83 7.88 5.01
C LEU A 6 -11.11 6.40 4.72
N GLN A 7 -12.34 6.07 4.32
CA GLN A 7 -12.70 4.70 3.96
C GLN A 7 -11.91 4.20 2.75
N ASN A 8 -11.75 5.04 1.73
CA ASN A 8 -10.96 4.73 0.53
C ASN A 8 -9.49 4.54 0.89
N LEU A 9 -8.91 5.47 1.66
CA LEU A 9 -7.53 5.36 2.13
C LEU A 9 -7.30 4.06 2.90
N ALA A 10 -8.19 3.72 3.84
CA ALA A 10 -8.12 2.47 4.60
C ALA A 10 -8.18 1.22 3.71
N ASN A 11 -9.07 1.22 2.72
CA ASN A 11 -9.21 0.11 1.77
C ASN A 11 -7.95 -0.07 0.92
N GLU A 12 -7.36 1.03 0.45
CA GLU A 12 -6.17 1.01 -0.40
C GLU A 12 -4.90 0.64 0.38
N VAL A 13 -4.72 1.17 1.60
CA VAL A 13 -3.64 0.77 2.51
C VAL A 13 -3.71 -0.74 2.79
N LYS A 14 -4.88 -1.24 3.15
CA LYS A 14 -5.10 -2.68 3.40
C LYS A 14 -4.81 -3.52 2.15
N THR A 15 -5.24 -3.05 0.99
CA THR A 15 -5.03 -3.75 -0.29
C THR A 15 -3.55 -3.79 -0.63
N CYS A 16 -2.86 -2.66 -0.56
CA CYS A 16 -1.43 -2.56 -0.83
C CYS A 16 -0.63 -3.54 0.06
N ARG A 17 -0.82 -3.48 1.38
CA ARG A 17 -0.14 -4.37 2.34
C ARG A 17 -0.40 -5.85 2.06
N ARG A 18 -1.67 -6.21 1.82
CA ARG A 18 -2.05 -7.59 1.53
C ARG A 18 -1.37 -8.13 0.27
N TYR A 19 -1.38 -7.34 -0.80
CA TYR A 19 -0.83 -7.78 -2.07
C TYR A 19 0.70 -7.75 -2.08
N ALA A 20 1.34 -6.80 -1.40
CA ALA A 20 2.79 -6.80 -1.18
C ALA A 20 3.24 -8.05 -0.40
N LEU A 21 2.54 -8.40 0.69
CA LEU A 21 2.81 -9.64 1.45
C LEU A 21 2.61 -10.89 0.58
N ASN A 22 1.56 -10.93 -0.24
CA ASN A 22 1.33 -12.05 -1.15
C ASN A 22 2.40 -12.15 -2.23
N ALA A 23 2.92 -11.01 -2.72
CA ALA A 23 4.04 -10.99 -3.66
C ALA A 23 5.29 -11.63 -3.04
N VAL A 24 5.62 -11.28 -1.78
CA VAL A 24 6.72 -11.92 -1.04
C VAL A 24 6.52 -13.44 -0.95
N LYS A 25 5.35 -13.89 -0.47
CA LYS A 25 5.04 -15.34 -0.35
C LYS A 25 5.16 -16.07 -1.69
N LYS A 26 4.68 -15.47 -2.79
CA LYS A 26 4.78 -16.07 -4.11
C LYS A 26 6.20 -16.11 -4.64
N ALA A 27 7.03 -15.13 -4.30
CA ALA A 27 8.45 -15.16 -4.63
C ALA A 27 9.18 -16.27 -3.86
N GLU A 28 8.90 -16.44 -2.57
CA GLU A 28 9.42 -17.53 -1.73
C GLU A 28 9.00 -18.92 -2.24
N GLU A 29 7.79 -19.05 -2.81
CA GLU A 29 7.31 -20.26 -3.49
C GLU A 29 7.96 -20.49 -4.88
N GLY A 30 8.86 -19.61 -5.35
CA GLY A 30 9.44 -19.66 -6.69
C GLY A 30 8.48 -19.25 -7.82
N LYS A 31 7.27 -18.79 -7.50
CA LYS A 31 6.22 -18.40 -8.46
C LYS A 31 6.39 -16.94 -8.88
N ILE A 32 7.49 -16.66 -9.57
CA ILE A 32 7.94 -15.30 -9.90
C ILE A 32 6.88 -14.50 -10.68
N SER A 33 6.26 -15.07 -11.71
CA SER A 33 5.24 -14.37 -12.50
C SER A 33 4.04 -13.95 -11.65
N SER A 34 3.56 -14.84 -10.77
CA SER A 34 2.48 -14.52 -9.83
C SER A 34 2.91 -13.46 -8.83
N ALA A 35 4.16 -13.50 -8.34
CA ALA A 35 4.69 -12.49 -7.44
C ALA A 35 4.71 -11.09 -8.06
N ILE A 36 5.11 -10.99 -9.33
CA ILE A 36 5.07 -9.73 -10.10
C ILE A 36 3.63 -9.22 -10.20
N SER A 37 2.68 -10.06 -10.60
CA SER A 37 1.28 -9.63 -10.71
C SER A 37 0.70 -9.13 -9.38
N MET A 38 1.08 -9.77 -8.26
CA MET A 38 0.67 -9.30 -6.93
C MET A 38 1.33 -7.96 -6.57
N LEU A 39 2.60 -7.78 -6.91
CA LEU A 39 3.32 -6.53 -6.70
C LEU A 39 2.70 -5.37 -7.53
N ASP A 40 2.29 -5.61 -8.77
CA ASP A 40 1.65 -4.60 -9.62
C ASP A 40 0.32 -4.10 -9.02
N ILE A 41 -0.48 -5.03 -8.47
CA ILE A 41 -1.70 -4.68 -7.73
C ILE A 41 -1.36 -3.84 -6.50
N ALA A 42 -0.32 -4.19 -5.75
CA ALA A 42 0.10 -3.44 -4.57
C ALA A 42 0.56 -2.01 -4.93
N GLN A 43 1.30 -1.83 -6.03
CA GLN A 43 1.72 -0.51 -6.52
C GLN A 43 0.53 0.35 -6.97
N THR A 44 -0.46 -0.28 -7.59
CA THR A 44 -1.70 0.40 -7.99
C THR A 44 -2.46 0.88 -6.76
N ALA A 45 -2.64 0.01 -5.76
CA ALA A 45 -3.27 0.37 -4.49
C ALA A 45 -2.50 1.48 -3.75
N LYS A 46 -1.15 1.44 -3.73
CA LYS A 46 -0.34 2.53 -3.19
C LYS A 46 -0.64 3.86 -3.89
N THR A 47 -0.71 3.85 -5.22
CA THR A 47 -1.01 5.07 -6.00
C THR A 47 -2.40 5.63 -5.64
N CYS A 48 -3.40 4.76 -5.50
CA CYS A 48 -4.73 5.16 -5.05
C CYS A 48 -4.73 5.69 -3.60
N ALA A 49 -4.00 5.03 -2.69
CA ALA A 49 -3.83 5.48 -1.31
C ALA A 49 -3.20 6.88 -1.25
N MET A 50 -2.17 7.16 -2.05
CA MET A 50 -1.53 8.48 -2.07
C MET A 50 -2.45 9.59 -2.57
N LYS A 51 -3.31 9.30 -3.56
CA LYS A 51 -4.35 10.26 -3.99
C LYS A 51 -5.34 10.56 -2.85
N ALA A 52 -5.83 9.53 -2.16
CA ALA A 52 -6.73 9.71 -1.03
C ALA A 52 -6.05 10.40 0.17
N HIS A 53 -4.75 10.16 0.36
CA HIS A 53 -3.92 10.81 1.37
C HIS A 53 -3.79 12.32 1.12
N GLU A 54 -3.46 12.72 -0.11
CA GLU A 54 -3.41 14.14 -0.50
C GLU A 54 -4.78 14.81 -0.36
N GLU A 55 -5.86 14.13 -0.76
CA GLU A 55 -7.22 14.64 -0.61
C GLU A 55 -7.59 14.80 0.87
N LEU A 56 -7.26 13.83 1.72
CA LEU A 56 -7.47 13.88 3.16
C LEU A 56 -6.74 15.07 3.79
N TRP A 57 -5.48 15.31 3.40
CA TRP A 57 -4.70 16.45 3.87
C TRP A 57 -5.39 17.78 3.52
N LYS A 58 -5.88 17.91 2.29
CA LYS A 58 -6.59 19.11 1.82
C LYS A 58 -7.90 19.35 2.56
N VAL A 59 -8.77 18.34 2.67
CA VAL A 59 -10.09 18.51 3.31
C VAL A 59 -10.03 18.64 4.83
N SER A 60 -8.95 18.15 5.45
CA SER A 60 -8.72 18.29 6.89
C SER A 60 -8.10 19.63 7.27
N GLY A 61 -7.57 20.40 6.31
CA GLY A 61 -6.81 21.61 6.60
C GLY A 61 -5.58 21.35 7.47
N GLY A 62 -4.97 20.17 7.31
CA GLY A 62 -3.84 19.72 8.12
C GLY A 62 -4.19 19.31 9.56
N LYS A 63 -5.47 19.15 9.90
CA LYS A 63 -5.92 18.77 11.25
C LYS A 63 -6.56 17.38 11.23
N LEU A 64 -5.79 16.39 11.70
CA LEU A 64 -6.22 15.01 11.86
C LEU A 64 -6.33 14.70 13.35
N ASN A 65 -7.33 13.90 13.73
CA ASN A 65 -7.31 13.25 15.05
C ASN A 65 -6.35 12.06 15.06
N ASP A 66 -6.12 11.47 16.21
CA ASP A 66 -5.14 10.39 16.38
C ASP A 66 -5.38 9.21 15.42
N THR A 67 -6.62 8.73 15.29
CA THR A 67 -6.96 7.61 14.41
C THR A 67 -6.78 7.96 12.92
N GLU A 68 -7.16 9.18 12.53
CA GLU A 68 -6.96 9.66 11.16
C GLU A 68 -5.48 9.83 10.85
N PHE A 69 -4.70 10.30 11.81
CA PHE A 69 -3.25 10.47 11.71
C PHE A 69 -2.52 9.12 11.60
N GLU A 70 -2.94 8.12 12.39
CA GLU A 70 -2.41 6.76 12.28
C GLU A 70 -2.59 6.19 10.87
N LEU A 71 -3.79 6.31 10.31
CA LEU A 71 -4.06 5.85 8.94
C LEU A 71 -3.27 6.64 7.90
N PHE A 72 -3.13 7.95 8.10
CA PHE A 72 -2.34 8.83 7.23
C PHE A 72 -0.87 8.40 7.21
N ALA A 73 -0.26 8.27 8.38
CA ALA A 73 1.12 7.80 8.53
C ALA A 73 1.31 6.37 7.99
N ASP A 74 0.34 5.49 8.21
CA ASP A 74 0.34 4.13 7.66
C ASP A 74 0.49 4.13 6.14
N ALA A 75 -0.20 5.04 5.44
CA ALA A 75 -0.13 5.17 4.00
C ALA A 75 1.28 5.58 3.52
N GLU A 76 1.97 6.46 4.24
CA GLU A 76 3.34 6.89 3.94
C GLU A 76 4.36 5.74 4.09
N THR A 77 4.04 4.74 4.90
CA THR A 77 4.93 3.57 5.09
C THR A 77 4.84 2.52 3.99
N LEU A 78 3.86 2.60 3.08
CA LEU A 78 3.60 1.56 2.06
C LEU A 78 4.80 1.29 1.15
N ASP A 79 5.70 2.27 0.96
CA ASP A 79 6.94 2.06 0.22
C ASP A 79 7.80 0.94 0.81
N LYS A 80 7.82 0.79 2.13
CA LYS A 80 8.59 -0.27 2.80
C LYS A 80 8.06 -1.65 2.43
N ASP A 81 6.75 -1.80 2.31
CA ASP A 81 6.11 -3.06 1.95
C ASP A 81 6.37 -3.40 0.47
N ILE A 82 6.27 -2.40 -0.41
CA ILE A 82 6.60 -2.53 -1.84
C ILE A 82 8.07 -2.92 -2.03
N GLN A 83 8.99 -2.28 -1.33
CA GLN A 83 10.43 -2.58 -1.44
C GLN A 83 10.77 -3.99 -0.97
N LYS A 84 10.15 -4.46 0.12
CA LYS A 84 10.30 -5.86 0.58
C LYS A 84 9.85 -6.85 -0.49
N ALA A 85 8.68 -6.62 -1.09
CA ALA A 85 8.18 -7.45 -2.18
C ALA A 85 9.10 -7.45 -3.40
N TYR A 86 9.61 -6.28 -3.79
CA TYR A 86 10.57 -6.17 -4.89
C TYR A 86 11.86 -6.94 -4.61
N GLN A 87 12.43 -6.81 -3.40
CA GLN A 87 13.64 -7.52 -3.00
C GLN A 87 13.46 -9.04 -3.01
N ALA A 88 12.33 -9.54 -2.48
CA ALA A 88 12.01 -10.97 -2.49
C ALA A 88 11.94 -11.52 -3.93
N ILE A 89 11.30 -10.80 -4.86
CA ILE A 89 11.24 -11.19 -6.27
C ILE A 89 12.63 -11.21 -6.92
N GLN A 90 13.48 -10.23 -6.61
CA GLN A 90 14.85 -10.19 -7.13
C GLN A 90 15.71 -11.33 -6.60
N GLN A 91 15.55 -11.71 -5.33
CA GLN A 91 16.25 -12.85 -4.75
C GLN A 91 15.81 -14.18 -5.36
N ALA A 92 14.51 -14.37 -5.58
CA ALA A 92 13.97 -15.60 -6.17
C ALA A 92 14.35 -15.81 -7.66
N ARG A 93 14.82 -14.76 -8.34
CA ARG A 93 15.29 -14.83 -9.75
C ARG A 93 16.77 -15.23 -9.89
N ARG A 94 17.54 -15.15 -8.80
CA ARG A 94 18.97 -15.50 -8.79
C ARG A 94 19.15 -17.00 -8.67
#